data_AF-A0A371YW16-F1
#
_entry.id   AF-A0A371YW16-F1
#
_cell.length_a   1.000
_cell.length_b   1.000
_cell.length_c   1.000
_cell.angle_alpha   90.00
_cell.angle_beta   90.00
_cell.angle_gamma   90.00
#
_symmetry.space_group_name_H-M   'P 1'
#
loop_
_entity.id
_entity.type
_entity.pdbx_description
1 polymer ?
#
loop_
_entity_poly.entity_id
_entity_poly.type
_entity_poly.pdbx_seq_one_letter_code
_entity_poly.pdbx_strand_id
1 'polypeptide(L)'
;MTEIDVDMKMLFSTLCDMEVENHKFSHLLKKLTLSQFLKFIISSSESIENKNKLWNLAPSRDDVQVIYRILLQRDVESEDAMLSALNAPTVADLVRIVASSKESQVRAAQEVLMSSQHQQTSMAKKNKKHGDIMLFGAYGNGNLGDRELATPIYDMLVDSGIDNDRISATSWEHISDFSFPGLIRDQKSIVDFDLIKNLGVLIIGGGGIFGVNHFPLHDIRWVNHLVETKTPCVIWAAGASFKHLQEERFRAAYTKLIEHAVIVTGRDDESIAAFREFRSDCAFAMDPLLFKVLARQSSSTPPILNTRRVDVILRSPLSASDQYFISEFRNIYLESDRNNFRVFFLQPDVGEEKRLIDTFPGAICVRSISELESLLRGSRLCISMRLHGCIAALGAKVPIVGLCQTKILEMMKILKIENNFFEDSRPLIHSLKNHEFHFRDLSVDKELMARAIHANERLVEVVKHYIT
;
A
#
# COMPACT_ATOMS: atom_id res chain seq x y z
N MET A 1 -22.81 36.25 10.64
CA MET A 1 -22.12 35.22 11.45
C MET A 1 -22.93 33.95 11.31
N THR A 2 -22.36 32.92 10.71
CA THR A 2 -22.99 31.59 10.60
C THR A 2 -23.05 30.95 12.00
N GLU A 3 -24.01 30.08 12.30
CA GLU A 3 -24.09 29.33 13.57
C GLU A 3 -22.74 28.73 14.01
N ILE A 4 -21.92 28.30 13.05
CA ILE A 4 -20.57 27.75 13.25
C ILE A 4 -19.62 28.72 13.98
N ASP A 5 -19.75 30.03 13.75
CA ASP A 5 -18.90 31.05 14.40
C ASP A 5 -19.27 31.24 15.89
N VAL A 6 -20.54 30.98 16.23
CA VAL A 6 -21.05 31.07 17.60
C VAL A 6 -20.62 29.84 18.38
N ASP A 7 -20.71 28.65 17.78
CA ASP A 7 -20.25 27.40 18.39
C ASP A 7 -18.75 27.39 18.64
N MET A 8 -17.94 27.91 17.71
CA MET A 8 -16.48 27.98 17.88
C MET A 8 -16.06 28.99 18.96
N LYS A 9 -16.76 30.12 19.08
CA LYS A 9 -16.54 31.09 20.18
C LYS A 9 -16.99 30.56 21.54
N MET A 10 -18.10 29.82 21.57
CA MET A 10 -18.61 29.19 22.80
C MET A 10 -17.69 28.05 23.24
N LEU A 11 -17.17 27.27 22.29
CA LEU A 11 -16.15 26.24 22.55
C LEU A 11 -14.85 26.90 23.05
N PHE A 12 -14.44 28.02 22.47
CA PHE A 12 -13.28 28.79 22.92
C PHE A 12 -13.46 29.37 24.33
N SER A 13 -14.64 29.93 24.65
CA SER A 13 -14.97 30.36 26.01
C SER A 13 -14.89 29.18 26.97
N THR A 14 -15.48 28.05 26.59
CA THR A 14 -15.44 26.82 27.40
C THR A 14 -14.00 26.31 27.59
N LEU A 15 -13.14 26.39 26.58
CA LEU A 15 -11.72 26.00 26.66
C LEU A 15 -10.87 27.01 27.46
N CYS A 16 -11.27 28.28 27.53
CA CYS A 16 -10.61 29.31 28.34
C CYS A 16 -11.09 29.31 29.80
N ASP A 17 -12.34 28.93 30.07
CA ASP A 17 -12.94 28.92 31.41
C ASP A 17 -12.60 27.65 32.20
N MET A 18 -12.05 26.62 31.55
CA MET A 18 -11.67 25.36 32.16
C MET A 18 -10.23 25.39 32.68
N GLU A 19 -10.01 26.14 33.76
CA GLU A 19 -8.74 26.18 34.49
C GLU A 19 -8.53 25.00 35.47
N VAL A 20 -9.45 24.02 35.54
CA VAL A 20 -9.30 22.88 36.47
C VAL A 20 -9.89 21.60 35.88
N GLU A 21 -9.12 20.51 35.97
CA GLU A 21 -9.42 19.10 35.64
C GLU A 21 -8.99 18.59 34.24
N ASN A 22 -7.80 17.96 34.23
CA ASN A 22 -7.05 17.33 33.13
C ASN A 22 -7.78 16.26 32.26
N HIS A 23 -9.10 16.08 32.37
CA HIS A 23 -9.82 15.00 31.68
C HIS A 23 -10.93 15.44 30.73
N LYS A 24 -11.30 16.73 30.67
CA LYS A 24 -12.41 17.20 29.83
C LYS A 24 -11.99 17.72 28.44
N PHE A 25 -10.71 18.01 28.23
CA PHE A 25 -10.17 18.54 26.97
C PHE A 25 -10.35 17.57 25.78
N SER A 26 -10.16 16.26 26.01
CA SER A 26 -10.24 15.25 24.95
C SER A 26 -11.66 15.02 24.42
N HIS A 27 -12.69 15.24 25.24
CA HIS A 27 -14.08 15.02 24.85
C HIS A 27 -14.62 16.15 23.93
N LEU A 28 -14.16 17.39 24.14
CA LEU A 28 -14.56 18.54 23.32
C LEU A 28 -13.92 18.50 21.92
N LEU A 29 -12.66 18.06 21.82
CA LEU A 29 -11.96 17.94 20.54
C LEU A 29 -12.54 16.85 19.62
N LYS A 30 -13.20 15.83 20.17
CA LYS A 30 -13.89 14.79 19.39
C LYS A 30 -15.07 15.31 18.54
N LYS A 31 -15.58 16.51 18.82
CA LYS A 31 -16.74 17.09 18.10
C LYS A 31 -16.35 18.05 16.97
N LEU A 32 -15.08 18.45 16.87
CA LEU A 32 -14.63 19.36 15.82
C LEU A 32 -14.24 18.59 14.56
N THR A 33 -14.71 19.05 13.40
CA THR A 33 -14.11 18.62 12.13
C THR A 33 -12.68 19.16 12.03
N LEU A 34 -11.79 18.42 11.36
CA LEU A 34 -10.41 18.86 11.12
C LEU A 34 -10.35 20.24 10.47
N SER A 35 -11.28 20.56 9.56
CA SER A 35 -11.36 21.88 8.94
C SER A 35 -11.74 22.99 9.92
N GLN A 36 -12.64 22.75 10.88
CA GLN A 36 -13.01 23.73 11.90
C GLN A 36 -11.84 23.97 12.86
N PHE A 37 -11.17 22.90 13.30
CA PHE A 37 -9.99 22.99 14.16
C PHE A 37 -8.83 23.74 13.48
N LEU A 38 -8.53 23.43 12.22
CA LEU A 38 -7.47 24.12 11.48
C LEU A 38 -7.81 25.60 11.22
N LYS A 39 -9.06 25.92 10.84
CA LYS A 39 -9.51 27.31 10.69
C LYS A 39 -9.39 28.06 12.01
N PHE A 40 -9.78 27.44 13.12
CA PHE A 40 -9.65 28.00 14.47
C PHE A 40 -8.19 28.32 14.80
N ILE A 41 -7.25 27.38 14.59
CA ILE A 41 -5.84 27.61 14.91
C ILE A 41 -5.23 28.72 14.04
N ILE A 42 -5.55 28.71 12.74
CA ILE A 42 -5.02 29.69 11.79
C ILE A 42 -5.60 31.09 12.04
N SER A 43 -6.89 31.20 12.39
CA SER A 43 -7.55 32.48 12.65
C SER A 43 -7.23 33.06 14.03
N SER A 44 -6.72 32.24 14.95
CA SER A 44 -6.56 32.59 16.36
C SER A 44 -5.10 32.66 16.80
N SER A 45 -4.13 32.43 15.90
CA SER A 45 -2.70 32.36 16.23
C SER A 45 -2.15 33.64 16.88
N GLU A 46 -2.71 34.82 16.58
CA GLU A 46 -2.36 36.07 17.26
C GLU A 46 -3.06 36.26 18.62
N SER A 47 -4.20 35.59 18.84
CA SER A 47 -4.98 35.70 20.10
C SER A 47 -4.71 34.61 21.13
N ILE A 48 -4.22 33.43 20.69
CA ILE A 48 -3.94 32.27 21.55
C ILE A 48 -2.67 32.50 22.38
N GLU A 49 -1.62 33.06 21.79
CA GLU A 49 -0.33 33.29 22.46
C GLU A 49 -0.46 34.18 23.71
N ASN A 50 -1.45 35.07 23.75
CA ASN A 50 -1.60 36.06 24.81
C ASN A 50 -2.57 35.69 25.94
N LYS A 51 -3.35 34.60 25.84
CA LYS A 51 -4.44 34.35 26.81
C LYS A 51 -4.45 32.99 27.51
N ASN A 52 -3.69 31.98 27.06
CA ASN A 52 -3.82 30.65 27.65
C ASN A 52 -2.46 30.01 27.95
N LYS A 53 -2.08 30.00 29.24
CA LYS A 53 -0.78 29.51 29.73
C LYS A 53 -0.46 28.08 29.29
N LEU A 54 -1.48 27.25 29.07
CA LEU A 54 -1.34 25.84 28.69
C LEU A 54 -0.68 25.63 27.32
N TRP A 55 -0.92 26.52 26.36
CA TRP A 55 -0.36 26.39 25.00
C TRP A 55 1.14 26.69 24.93
N ASN A 56 1.65 27.45 25.90
CA ASN A 56 3.04 27.83 26.02
C ASN A 56 3.86 26.86 26.91
N LEU A 57 3.24 25.78 27.40
CA LEU A 57 3.95 24.72 28.13
C LEU A 57 4.62 23.76 27.15
N ALA A 58 5.70 23.13 27.60
CA ALA A 58 6.30 22.00 26.88
C ALA A 58 5.26 20.86 26.76
N PRO A 59 5.18 20.19 25.59
CA PRO A 59 4.20 19.14 25.38
C PRO A 59 4.48 17.92 26.26
N SER A 60 3.42 17.34 26.81
CA SER A 60 3.44 16.03 27.44
C SER A 60 3.20 14.91 26.41
N ARG A 61 3.43 13.65 26.81
CA ARG A 61 3.12 12.48 25.97
C ARG A 61 1.64 12.42 25.59
N ASP A 62 0.76 12.82 26.49
CA ASP A 62 -0.69 12.83 26.24
C ASP A 62 -1.06 13.91 25.21
N ASP A 63 -0.41 15.08 25.26
CA ASP A 63 -0.60 16.13 24.25
C ASP A 63 -0.21 15.63 22.86
N VAL A 64 0.96 14.98 22.75
CA VAL A 64 1.40 14.39 21.48
C VAL A 64 0.39 13.37 20.96
N GLN A 65 -0.09 12.45 21.80
CA GLN A 65 -1.08 11.46 21.37
C GLN A 65 -2.38 12.12 20.90
N VAL A 66 -2.90 13.09 21.66
CA VAL A 66 -4.15 13.78 21.32
C VAL A 66 -4.01 14.55 20.01
N ILE A 67 -2.91 15.28 19.83
CA ILE A 67 -2.66 16.05 18.61
C ILE A 67 -2.52 15.15 17.39
N TYR A 68 -1.79 14.04 17.50
CA TYR A 68 -1.69 13.04 16.43
C TYR A 68 -3.05 12.41 16.12
N ARG A 69 -3.86 12.08 17.12
CA ARG A 69 -5.22 11.56 16.92
C ARG A 69 -6.17 12.56 16.30
N ILE A 70 -5.99 13.86 16.51
CA ILE A 70 -6.87 14.87 15.92
C ILE A 70 -6.44 15.21 14.50
N LEU A 71 -5.16 15.52 14.31
CA LEU A 71 -4.64 16.04 13.04
C LEU A 71 -4.28 14.93 12.05
N LEU A 72 -3.79 13.80 12.57
CA LEU A 72 -3.35 12.65 11.78
C LEU A 72 -4.25 11.42 12.01
N GLN A 73 -5.34 11.53 12.78
CA GLN A 73 -6.28 10.45 13.09
C GLN A 73 -5.65 9.13 13.53
N ARG A 74 -4.44 9.14 14.09
CA ARG A 74 -3.66 7.94 14.45
C ARG A 74 -2.90 8.13 15.75
N ASP A 75 -2.45 7.02 16.32
CA ASP A 75 -1.46 7.03 17.39
C ASP A 75 -0.05 7.31 16.83
N VAL A 76 0.83 7.75 17.72
CA VAL A 76 2.26 7.93 17.42
C VAL A 76 2.87 6.56 17.10
N GLU A 77 3.60 6.48 15.99
CA GLU A 77 4.05 5.22 15.40
C GLU A 77 5.22 4.54 16.13
N SER A 78 5.99 5.31 16.90
CA SER A 78 7.17 4.81 17.63
C SER A 78 7.52 5.71 18.82
N GLU A 79 8.32 5.18 19.74
CA GLU A 79 8.91 5.98 20.82
C GLU A 79 9.84 7.06 20.28
N ASP A 80 10.57 6.81 19.18
CA ASP A 80 11.42 7.83 18.57
C ASP A 80 10.59 9.00 18.00
N ALA A 81 9.46 8.70 17.35
CA ALA A 81 8.53 9.73 16.88
C ALA A 81 7.89 10.49 18.06
N MET A 82 7.59 9.80 19.16
CA MET A 82 7.11 10.41 20.41
C MET A 82 8.15 11.38 20.97
N LEU A 83 9.40 10.93 21.15
CA LEU A 83 10.50 11.75 21.66
C LEU A 83 10.79 12.94 20.73
N SER A 84 10.76 12.73 19.41
CA SER A 84 10.92 13.80 18.44
C SER A 84 9.82 14.86 18.54
N ALA A 85 8.56 14.45 18.78
CA ALA A 85 7.44 15.37 18.96
C ALA A 85 7.50 16.12 20.30
N LEU A 86 7.97 15.45 21.37
CA LEU A 86 8.18 16.06 22.69
C LEU A 86 9.26 17.15 22.69
N ASN A 87 10.16 17.16 21.70
CA ASN A 87 11.17 18.21 21.54
C ASN A 87 10.59 19.54 21.02
N ALA A 88 9.30 19.60 20.67
CA ALA A 88 8.67 20.87 20.35
C ALA A 88 8.69 21.80 21.59
N PRO A 89 9.08 23.08 21.45
CA PRO A 89 9.23 23.97 22.62
C PRO A 89 7.93 24.15 23.41
N THR A 90 6.79 24.17 22.70
CA THR A 90 5.48 24.36 23.28
C THR A 90 4.43 23.45 22.63
N VAL A 91 3.29 23.25 23.30
CA VAL A 91 2.11 22.57 22.70
C VAL A 91 1.66 23.29 21.43
N ALA A 92 1.69 24.62 21.39
CA ALA A 92 1.37 25.39 20.18
C ALA A 92 2.32 25.08 19.02
N ASP A 93 3.62 25.01 19.29
CA ASP A 93 4.62 24.66 18.28
C ASP A 93 4.46 23.21 17.81
N LEU A 94 4.14 22.29 18.71
CA LEU A 94 3.82 20.91 18.35
C LEU A 94 2.64 20.85 17.37
N VAL A 95 1.55 21.57 17.65
CA VAL A 95 0.41 21.63 16.73
C VAL A 95 0.80 22.23 15.39
N ARG A 96 1.60 23.31 15.36
CA ARG A 96 2.10 23.90 14.10
C ARG A 96 2.94 22.90 13.32
N ILE A 97 3.86 22.19 13.97
CA ILE A 97 4.72 21.17 13.35
C ILE A 97 3.86 20.06 12.76
N VAL A 98 2.90 19.51 13.51
CA VAL A 98 2.04 18.42 13.05
C VAL A 98 1.09 18.89 11.94
N ALA A 99 0.46 20.05 12.09
CA ALA A 99 -0.48 20.61 11.10
C ALA A 99 0.22 21.02 9.79
N SER A 100 1.48 21.45 9.86
CA SER A 100 2.30 21.78 8.68
C SER A 100 2.97 20.55 8.06
N SER A 101 2.88 19.38 8.70
CA SER A 101 3.41 18.14 8.13
C SER A 101 2.72 17.78 6.81
N LYS A 102 3.48 17.14 5.91
CA LYS A 102 2.95 16.64 4.63
C LYS A 102 1.75 15.71 4.85
N GLU A 103 1.78 14.86 5.87
CA GLU A 103 0.66 13.95 6.20
C GLU A 103 -0.62 14.73 6.56
N SER A 104 -0.52 15.74 7.44
CA SER A 104 -1.67 16.54 7.85
C SER A 104 -2.25 17.33 6.68
N GLN A 105 -1.40 17.90 5.82
CA GLN A 105 -1.84 18.62 4.62
C GLN A 105 -2.58 17.69 3.64
N VAL A 106 -2.07 16.47 3.42
CA VAL A 106 -2.74 15.48 2.57
C VAL A 106 -4.10 15.09 3.15
N ARG A 107 -4.20 14.87 4.46
CA ARG A 107 -5.48 14.57 5.13
C ARG A 107 -6.47 15.71 5.08
N ALA A 108 -6.01 16.93 5.30
CA ALA A 108 -6.86 18.12 5.17
C ALA A 108 -7.40 18.25 3.74
N ALA A 109 -6.56 17.99 2.73
CA ALA A 109 -6.99 17.99 1.33
C ALA A 109 -8.00 16.87 1.03
N GLN A 110 -7.80 15.66 1.57
CA GLN A 110 -8.74 14.54 1.48
C GLN A 110 -10.10 14.90 2.08
N GLU A 111 -10.11 15.51 3.27
CA GLU A 111 -11.32 15.90 3.98
C GLU A 111 -12.11 16.98 3.22
N VAL A 112 -11.41 18.00 2.70
CA VAL A 112 -12.01 19.04 1.87
C VAL A 112 -12.60 18.44 0.60
N LEU A 113 -11.88 17.53 -0.04
CA LEU A 113 -12.32 16.88 -1.27
C LEU A 113 -13.58 16.04 -1.02
N MET A 114 -13.59 15.17 -0.01
CA MET A 114 -14.76 14.37 0.34
C MET A 114 -15.97 15.22 0.72
N SER A 115 -15.76 16.26 1.51
CA SER A 115 -16.83 17.19 1.89
C SER A 115 -17.41 17.95 0.69
N SER A 116 -16.56 18.35 -0.26
CA SER A 116 -17.01 19.06 -1.47
C SER A 116 -17.83 18.17 -2.41
N GLN A 117 -17.46 16.89 -2.53
CA GLN A 117 -18.18 15.92 -3.39
C GLN A 117 -19.57 15.60 -2.83
N HIS A 118 -19.68 15.48 -1.51
CA HIS A 118 -20.98 15.28 -0.85
C HIS A 118 -21.96 16.44 -1.11
N GLN A 119 -21.45 17.67 -1.27
CA GLN A 119 -22.26 18.85 -1.56
C GLN A 119 -22.60 19.04 -3.04
N GLN A 120 -21.85 18.43 -3.97
CA GLN A 120 -21.95 18.70 -5.41
C GLN A 120 -22.85 17.76 -6.22
N THR A 121 -23.60 16.86 -5.57
CA THR A 121 -24.45 15.82 -6.22
C THR A 121 -25.67 16.33 -7.02
N SER A 122 -25.73 17.62 -7.40
CA SER A 122 -26.90 18.23 -8.08
C SER A 122 -26.66 18.87 -9.46
N MET A 123 -25.47 18.76 -10.08
CA MET A 123 -25.22 19.34 -11.41
C MET A 123 -24.44 18.41 -12.35
N ALA A 124 -25.07 17.34 -12.83
CA ALA A 124 -24.45 16.42 -13.77
C ALA A 124 -24.37 17.03 -15.19
N LYS A 125 -23.15 17.32 -15.65
CA LYS A 125 -22.85 17.46 -17.09
C LYS A 125 -22.95 16.08 -17.75
N LYS A 126 -23.60 16.01 -18.92
CA LYS A 126 -23.59 14.82 -19.79
C LYS A 126 -22.15 14.50 -20.21
N ASN A 127 -21.48 13.61 -19.47
CA ASN A 127 -20.18 13.09 -19.86
C ASN A 127 -20.34 11.91 -20.83
N LYS A 128 -19.45 11.89 -21.83
CA LYS A 128 -19.34 10.83 -22.85
C LYS A 128 -19.16 9.47 -22.18
N LYS A 129 -19.66 8.41 -22.82
CA LYS A 129 -19.44 7.00 -22.46
C LYS A 129 -17.97 6.78 -22.11
N HIS A 130 -17.66 6.53 -20.84
CA HIS A 130 -16.29 6.34 -20.38
C HIS A 130 -16.23 5.14 -19.44
N GLY A 131 -15.37 4.18 -19.78
CA GLY A 131 -14.96 3.00 -19.04
C GLY A 131 -15.89 2.48 -17.96
N ASP A 132 -16.66 1.45 -18.26
CA ASP A 132 -17.56 0.79 -17.30
C ASP A 132 -16.76 0.04 -16.20
N ILE A 133 -15.47 -0.19 -16.42
CA ILE A 133 -14.58 -0.89 -15.49
C ILE A 133 -13.49 0.09 -15.02
N MET A 134 -13.34 0.23 -13.71
CA MET A 134 -12.24 0.99 -13.11
C MET A 134 -11.44 0.13 -12.15
N LEU A 135 -10.12 0.08 -12.34
CA LEU A 135 -9.16 -0.55 -11.45
C LEU A 135 -8.65 0.50 -10.45
N PHE A 136 -8.63 0.13 -9.18
CA PHE A 136 -8.08 0.93 -8.10
C PHE A 136 -7.10 0.12 -7.26
N GLY A 137 -5.90 0.66 -7.08
CA GLY A 137 -4.83 -0.01 -6.35
C GLY A 137 -3.76 0.95 -5.86
N ALA A 138 -2.75 0.41 -5.19
CA ALA A 138 -1.56 1.15 -4.75
C ALA A 138 -0.55 1.43 -5.89
N TYR A 139 -1.03 1.53 -7.13
CA TYR A 139 -0.19 1.53 -8.34
C TYR A 139 0.82 2.67 -8.36
N GLY A 140 0.55 3.85 -7.81
CA GLY A 140 1.50 4.97 -7.83
C GLY A 140 2.35 5.15 -6.57
N ASN A 141 2.45 4.15 -5.68
CA ASN A 141 3.11 4.29 -4.36
C ASN A 141 4.66 4.29 -4.37
N GLY A 142 5.29 4.22 -5.55
CA GLY A 142 6.74 4.19 -5.70
C GLY A 142 7.38 2.79 -5.61
N ASN A 143 6.65 1.77 -5.14
CA ASN A 143 7.12 0.38 -5.13
C ASN A 143 6.91 -0.24 -6.52
N LEU A 144 8.00 -0.69 -7.15
CA LEU A 144 7.94 -1.28 -8.50
C LEU A 144 6.92 -2.41 -8.62
N GLY A 145 6.78 -3.23 -7.58
CA GLY A 145 5.82 -4.32 -7.57
C GLY A 145 4.39 -3.83 -7.72
N ASP A 146 3.98 -2.90 -6.84
CA ASP A 146 2.61 -2.39 -6.84
C ASP A 146 2.31 -1.59 -8.12
N ARG A 147 3.30 -0.87 -8.67
CA ARG A 147 3.21 -0.15 -9.96
C ARG A 147 2.81 -1.03 -11.15
N GLU A 148 3.14 -2.31 -11.09
CA GLU A 148 3.00 -3.23 -12.23
C GLU A 148 1.78 -4.14 -12.09
N LEU A 149 1.02 -4.06 -10.99
CA LEU A 149 -0.12 -4.96 -10.72
C LEU A 149 -1.37 -4.66 -11.55
N ALA A 150 -1.54 -3.42 -12.02
CA ALA A 150 -2.70 -3.06 -12.85
C ALA A 150 -2.67 -3.74 -14.23
N THR A 151 -1.48 -3.90 -14.81
CA THR A 151 -1.32 -4.42 -16.18
C THR A 151 -1.73 -5.90 -16.32
N PRO A 152 -1.31 -6.85 -15.45
CA PRO A 152 -1.78 -8.24 -15.54
C PRO A 152 -3.29 -8.39 -15.35
N ILE A 153 -3.92 -7.54 -14.52
CA ILE A 153 -5.38 -7.55 -14.37
C ILE A 153 -6.03 -7.08 -15.67
N TYR A 154 -5.50 -6.00 -16.27
CA TYR A 154 -5.94 -5.53 -17.60
C TYR A 154 -5.81 -6.61 -18.66
N ASP A 155 -4.65 -7.25 -18.80
CA ASP A 155 -4.40 -8.29 -19.81
C ASP A 155 -5.43 -9.42 -19.68
N MET A 156 -5.69 -9.88 -18.45
CA MET A 156 -6.70 -10.92 -18.18
C MET A 156 -8.13 -10.51 -18.59
N LEU A 157 -8.52 -9.24 -18.38
CA LEU A 157 -9.82 -8.73 -18.81
C LEU A 157 -9.92 -8.68 -20.34
N VAL A 158 -8.87 -8.20 -21.01
CA VAL A 158 -8.80 -8.09 -22.47
C VAL A 158 -8.77 -9.47 -23.13
N ASP A 159 -7.96 -10.40 -22.61
CA ASP A 159 -7.89 -11.80 -23.06
C ASP A 159 -9.25 -12.52 -22.94
N SER A 160 -10.12 -12.01 -22.06
CA SER A 160 -11.48 -12.51 -21.86
C SER A 160 -12.53 -11.87 -22.79
N GLY A 161 -12.11 -10.98 -23.70
CA GLY A 161 -12.97 -10.32 -24.68
C GLY A 161 -13.59 -9.01 -24.20
N ILE A 162 -13.03 -8.35 -23.19
CA ILE A 162 -13.46 -7.02 -22.76
C ILE A 162 -12.68 -5.97 -23.57
N ASP A 163 -13.41 -5.04 -24.19
CA ASP A 163 -12.80 -3.99 -25.01
C ASP A 163 -11.93 -3.03 -24.20
N ASN A 164 -10.79 -2.66 -24.77
CA ASN A 164 -9.77 -1.81 -24.13
C ASN A 164 -10.31 -0.45 -23.67
N ASP A 165 -11.25 0.15 -24.40
CA ASP A 165 -11.84 1.46 -24.10
C ASP A 165 -12.82 1.43 -22.91
N ARG A 166 -13.20 0.23 -22.46
CA ARG A 166 -14.05 0.02 -21.28
C ARG A 166 -13.26 -0.03 -19.97
N ILE A 167 -11.94 -0.17 -20.05
CA ILE A 167 -11.08 -0.40 -18.89
C ILE A 167 -10.26 0.84 -18.57
N SER A 168 -10.37 1.31 -17.33
CA SER A 168 -9.60 2.42 -16.81
C SER A 168 -8.92 2.07 -15.48
N ALA A 169 -7.87 2.77 -15.11
CA ALA A 169 -7.19 2.60 -13.83
C ALA A 169 -6.93 3.95 -13.16
N THR A 170 -6.95 3.96 -11.83
CA THR A 170 -6.58 5.11 -11.02
C THR A 170 -5.86 4.65 -9.75
N SER A 171 -5.05 5.53 -9.18
CA SER A 171 -4.44 5.33 -7.88
C SER A 171 -4.55 6.64 -7.11
N TRP A 172 -4.71 6.55 -5.80
CA TRP A 172 -4.61 7.72 -4.94
C TRP A 172 -3.14 8.11 -4.73
N GLU A 173 -2.26 7.12 -4.71
CA GLU A 173 -0.83 7.33 -4.53
C GLU A 173 -0.22 7.88 -5.83
N HIS A 174 0.60 8.92 -5.73
CA HIS A 174 1.25 9.58 -6.86
C HIS A 174 2.73 9.89 -6.57
N ILE A 175 3.42 8.98 -5.87
CA ILE A 175 4.87 9.08 -5.67
C ILE A 175 5.60 8.89 -7.01
N SER A 176 5.05 8.04 -7.88
CA SER A 176 5.58 7.77 -9.23
C SER A 176 4.47 7.39 -10.20
N ASP A 177 4.66 7.67 -11.49
CA ASP A 177 3.76 7.18 -12.53
C ASP A 177 3.70 5.65 -12.56
N PHE A 178 2.56 5.08 -12.91
CA PHE A 178 2.40 3.65 -13.16
C PHE A 178 2.02 3.41 -14.61
N SER A 179 2.51 2.31 -15.18
CA SER A 179 2.21 1.94 -16.56
C SER A 179 0.88 1.18 -16.60
N PHE A 180 0.00 1.59 -17.51
CA PHE A 180 -1.27 0.92 -17.74
C PHE A 180 -1.64 1.05 -19.22
N PRO A 181 -1.99 -0.06 -19.92
CA PRO A 181 -2.30 0.02 -21.35
C PRO A 181 -3.65 0.68 -21.68
N GLY A 182 -4.59 0.69 -20.72
CA GLY A 182 -5.88 1.37 -20.86
C GLY A 182 -5.86 2.84 -20.46
N LEU A 183 -7.04 3.40 -20.16
CA LEU A 183 -7.15 4.80 -19.72
C LEU A 183 -6.65 4.98 -18.28
N ILE A 184 -5.58 5.76 -18.08
CA ILE A 184 -5.18 6.24 -16.76
C ILE A 184 -6.02 7.46 -16.39
N ARG A 185 -6.71 7.41 -15.25
CA ARG A 185 -7.50 8.52 -14.71
C ARG A 185 -6.75 9.25 -13.60
N ASP A 186 -7.03 10.53 -13.43
CA ASP A 186 -6.53 11.36 -12.32
C ASP A 186 -6.93 10.78 -10.95
N GLN A 187 -6.11 10.97 -9.91
CA GLN A 187 -6.37 10.55 -8.52
C GLN A 187 -7.76 10.90 -8.02
N LYS A 188 -8.30 12.08 -8.35
CA LYS A 188 -9.59 12.54 -7.86
C LYS A 188 -10.76 11.72 -8.44
N SER A 189 -10.51 10.93 -9.48
CA SER A 189 -11.52 10.07 -10.09
C SER A 189 -12.04 9.01 -9.11
N ILE A 190 -11.20 8.53 -8.18
CA ILE A 190 -11.64 7.56 -7.16
C ILE A 190 -12.55 8.18 -6.11
N VAL A 191 -12.72 9.50 -6.08
CA VAL A 191 -13.64 10.19 -5.16
C VAL A 191 -14.69 11.02 -5.88
N ASP A 192 -14.72 10.96 -7.21
CA ASP A 192 -15.79 11.53 -8.01
C ASP A 192 -17.01 10.61 -7.89
N PHE A 193 -17.94 11.00 -7.03
CA PHE A 193 -19.15 10.22 -6.73
C PHE A 193 -20.06 10.04 -7.96
N ASP A 194 -20.05 11.00 -8.88
CA ASP A 194 -20.81 10.91 -10.13
C ASP A 194 -20.15 9.94 -11.11
N LEU A 195 -18.83 9.87 -11.16
CA LEU A 195 -18.13 8.84 -11.93
C LEU A 195 -18.39 7.46 -11.34
N ILE A 196 -18.17 7.30 -10.03
CA ILE A 196 -18.24 6.00 -9.35
C ILE A 196 -19.62 5.37 -9.48
N LYS A 197 -20.71 6.13 -9.27
CA LYS A 197 -22.08 5.62 -9.36
C LYS A 197 -22.46 5.12 -10.76
N ASN A 198 -21.72 5.53 -11.78
CA ASN A 198 -21.96 5.17 -13.17
C ASN A 198 -21.00 4.07 -13.67
N LEU A 199 -20.12 3.54 -12.81
CA LEU A 199 -19.31 2.39 -13.17
C LEU A 199 -20.17 1.13 -13.24
N GLY A 200 -19.88 0.26 -14.20
CA GLY A 200 -20.37 -1.11 -14.18
C GLY A 200 -19.71 -1.89 -13.05
N VAL A 201 -18.40 -1.74 -12.86
CA VAL A 201 -17.68 -2.38 -11.75
C VAL A 201 -16.40 -1.64 -11.35
N LEU A 202 -16.15 -1.55 -10.05
CA LEU A 202 -14.92 -1.08 -9.44
C LEU A 202 -14.09 -2.28 -8.93
N ILE A 203 -12.91 -2.50 -9.50
CA ILE A 203 -11.98 -3.55 -9.06
C ILE A 203 -10.95 -2.93 -8.12
N ILE A 204 -11.02 -3.26 -6.84
CA ILE A 204 -10.08 -2.84 -5.79
C ILE A 204 -9.06 -3.95 -5.60
N GLY A 205 -7.81 -3.74 -6.00
CA GLY A 205 -6.86 -4.83 -5.94
C GLY A 205 -5.44 -4.47 -6.32
N GLY A 206 -4.57 -5.47 -6.14
CA GLY A 206 -3.14 -5.33 -6.33
C GLY A 206 -2.46 -4.71 -5.11
N GLY A 207 -1.60 -5.49 -4.47
CA GLY A 207 -0.69 -5.01 -3.43
C GLY A 207 -1.24 -5.21 -2.02
N GLY A 208 -0.57 -4.64 -1.03
CA GLY A 208 -0.95 -4.71 0.39
C GLY A 208 -2.01 -3.66 0.78
N ILE A 209 -3.03 -3.44 -0.05
CA ILE A 209 -3.93 -2.28 0.06
C ILE A 209 -4.79 -2.27 1.34
N PHE A 210 -4.97 -3.43 1.98
CA PHE A 210 -5.63 -3.59 3.29
C PHE A 210 -4.64 -3.94 4.42
N GLY A 211 -3.34 -3.82 4.16
CA GLY A 211 -2.28 -3.99 5.17
C GLY A 211 -1.81 -2.67 5.79
N VAL A 212 -2.13 -1.55 5.15
CA VAL A 212 -1.80 -0.18 5.58
C VAL A 212 -2.92 0.77 5.17
N ASN A 213 -2.88 2.00 5.70
CA ASN A 213 -3.88 3.01 5.39
C ASN A 213 -3.83 3.41 3.90
N HIS A 214 -4.88 3.06 3.14
CA HIS A 214 -5.08 3.51 1.77
C HIS A 214 -6.41 4.25 1.63
N PHE A 215 -6.33 5.53 1.25
CA PHE A 215 -7.50 6.33 0.92
C PHE A 215 -8.01 5.97 -0.48
N PRO A 216 -9.33 5.88 -0.71
CA PRO A 216 -10.43 6.20 0.21
C PRO A 216 -11.03 5.00 0.96
N LEU A 217 -10.38 3.84 0.99
CA LEU A 217 -10.98 2.57 1.45
C LEU A 217 -11.46 2.57 2.91
N HIS A 218 -10.85 3.42 3.74
CA HIS A 218 -11.18 3.57 5.16
C HIS A 218 -12.13 4.75 5.45
N ASP A 219 -12.52 5.53 4.43
CA ASP A 219 -13.46 6.65 4.58
C ASP A 219 -14.90 6.15 4.48
N ILE A 220 -15.62 6.20 5.60
CA ILE A 220 -16.99 5.69 5.67
C ILE A 220 -17.96 6.42 4.72
N ARG A 221 -17.71 7.69 4.36
CA ARG A 221 -18.59 8.44 3.44
C ARG A 221 -18.45 7.89 2.02
N TRP A 222 -17.23 7.60 1.61
CA TRP A 222 -16.95 6.97 0.32
C TRP A 222 -17.56 5.57 0.23
N VAL A 223 -17.38 4.77 1.29
CA VAL A 223 -17.99 3.44 1.37
C VAL A 223 -19.52 3.52 1.37
N ASN A 224 -20.11 4.44 2.13
CA ASN A 224 -21.56 4.67 2.13
C ASN A 224 -22.07 5.00 0.74
N HIS A 225 -21.38 5.88 0.00
CA HIS A 225 -21.74 6.22 -1.37
C HIS A 225 -21.74 5.00 -2.29
N LEU A 226 -20.71 4.14 -2.22
CA LEU A 226 -20.69 2.88 -2.98
C LEU A 226 -21.89 1.99 -2.68
N VAL A 227 -22.22 1.82 -1.40
CA VAL A 227 -23.35 0.97 -0.97
C VAL A 227 -24.69 1.56 -1.39
N GLU A 228 -24.89 2.86 -1.17
CA GLU A 228 -26.15 3.56 -1.48
C GLU A 228 -26.44 3.59 -2.98
N THR A 229 -25.40 3.78 -3.79
CA THR A 229 -25.50 3.74 -5.26
C THR A 229 -25.51 2.33 -5.83
N LYS A 230 -25.31 1.32 -4.98
CA LYS A 230 -25.16 -0.09 -5.37
C LYS A 230 -24.09 -0.30 -6.44
N THR A 231 -23.04 0.52 -6.42
CA THR A 231 -21.92 0.38 -7.35
C THR A 231 -21.23 -0.96 -7.08
N PRO A 232 -21.18 -1.89 -8.05
CA PRO A 232 -20.54 -3.19 -7.84
C PRO A 232 -19.04 -3.00 -7.60
N CYS A 233 -18.51 -3.61 -6.54
CA CYS A 233 -17.07 -3.64 -6.31
C CYS A 233 -16.54 -5.07 -6.13
N VAL A 234 -15.31 -5.30 -6.58
CA VAL A 234 -14.60 -6.56 -6.42
C VAL A 234 -13.28 -6.31 -5.71
N ILE A 235 -13.03 -7.03 -4.61
CA ILE A 235 -11.73 -7.03 -3.94
C ILE A 235 -10.89 -8.17 -4.54
N TRP A 236 -9.85 -7.81 -5.30
CA TRP A 236 -9.11 -8.73 -6.15
C TRP A 236 -7.65 -8.93 -5.72
N ALA A 237 -7.29 -10.18 -5.40
CA ALA A 237 -5.95 -10.61 -5.02
C ALA A 237 -5.27 -9.64 -4.04
N ALA A 238 -6.04 -9.17 -3.04
CA ALA A 238 -5.60 -8.11 -2.16
C ALA A 238 -4.77 -8.68 -1.00
N GLY A 239 -3.70 -7.97 -0.65
CA GLY A 239 -2.97 -8.18 0.60
C GLY A 239 -3.65 -7.46 1.75
N ALA A 240 -3.93 -8.17 2.83
CA ALA A 240 -4.60 -7.66 4.02
C ALA A 240 -3.87 -8.10 5.29
N SER A 241 -3.91 -7.25 6.32
CA SER A 241 -3.43 -7.59 7.66
C SER A 241 -4.60 -7.60 8.64
N PHE A 242 -4.70 -8.67 9.43
CA PHE A 242 -5.71 -8.77 10.50
C PHE A 242 -5.64 -7.56 11.44
N LYS A 243 -4.43 -7.17 11.85
CA LYS A 243 -4.22 -6.03 12.75
C LYS A 243 -4.82 -4.75 12.18
N HIS A 244 -4.58 -4.47 10.90
CA HIS A 244 -5.04 -3.24 10.27
C HIS A 244 -6.56 -3.22 10.05
N LEU A 245 -7.14 -4.33 9.58
CA LEU A 245 -8.58 -4.44 9.38
C LEU A 245 -9.39 -4.34 10.69
N GLN A 246 -8.80 -4.75 11.81
CA GLN A 246 -9.44 -4.71 13.13
C GLN A 246 -9.25 -3.37 13.86
N GLU A 247 -8.53 -2.39 13.28
CA GLU A 247 -8.39 -1.07 13.87
C GLU A 247 -9.76 -0.40 14.04
N GLU A 248 -10.13 -0.06 15.28
CA GLU A 248 -11.46 0.44 15.65
C GLU A 248 -11.94 1.60 14.75
N ARG A 249 -11.03 2.52 14.42
CA ARG A 249 -11.30 3.70 13.58
C ARG A 249 -11.67 3.37 12.12
N PHE A 250 -11.22 2.24 11.58
CA PHE A 250 -11.47 1.85 10.19
C PHE A 250 -12.46 0.70 10.07
N ARG A 251 -12.68 -0.03 11.17
CA ARG A 251 -13.50 -1.24 11.22
C ARG A 251 -14.86 -1.06 10.55
N ALA A 252 -15.59 0.03 10.86
CA ALA A 252 -16.91 0.27 10.28
C ALA A 252 -16.86 0.42 8.74
N ALA A 253 -15.87 1.14 8.21
CA ALA A 253 -15.71 1.32 6.77
C ALA A 253 -15.29 0.01 6.09
N TYR A 254 -14.32 -0.71 6.66
CA TYR A 254 -13.86 -1.98 6.12
C TYR A 254 -14.92 -3.08 6.18
N THR A 255 -15.65 -3.22 7.29
CA THR A 255 -16.79 -4.14 7.39
C THR A 255 -17.77 -3.87 6.26
N LYS A 256 -18.23 -2.62 6.12
CA LYS A 256 -19.23 -2.26 5.12
C LYS A 256 -18.72 -2.44 3.68
N LEU A 257 -17.46 -2.10 3.40
CA LEU A 257 -16.85 -2.27 2.08
C LEU A 257 -16.72 -3.75 1.70
N ILE A 258 -16.20 -4.57 2.62
CA ILE A 258 -15.95 -6.01 2.39
C ILE A 258 -17.29 -6.77 2.26
N GLU A 259 -18.27 -6.46 3.10
CA GLU A 259 -19.63 -7.01 3.01
C GLU A 259 -20.34 -6.61 1.70
N HIS A 260 -20.15 -5.37 1.24
CA HIS A 260 -20.75 -4.88 -0.01
C HIS A 260 -20.12 -5.46 -1.28
N ALA A 261 -18.84 -5.85 -1.24
CA ALA A 261 -18.15 -6.38 -2.40
C ALA A 261 -18.89 -7.58 -3.02
N VAL A 262 -18.84 -7.75 -4.33
CA VAL A 262 -19.44 -8.91 -4.99
C VAL A 262 -18.56 -10.14 -4.76
N ILE A 263 -17.25 -9.95 -4.88
CA ILE A 263 -16.22 -10.96 -4.66
C ILE A 263 -15.16 -10.37 -3.74
N VAL A 264 -14.68 -11.19 -2.81
CA VAL A 264 -13.51 -10.88 -1.98
C VAL A 264 -12.48 -11.98 -2.12
N THR A 265 -11.28 -11.57 -2.53
CA THR A 265 -10.15 -12.49 -2.66
C THR A 265 -8.89 -11.95 -2.01
N GLY A 266 -8.17 -12.87 -1.36
CA GLY A 266 -6.87 -12.62 -0.73
C GLY A 266 -5.75 -13.33 -1.49
N ARG A 267 -4.55 -12.72 -1.51
CA ARG A 267 -3.39 -13.26 -2.25
C ARG A 267 -2.54 -14.27 -1.49
N ASP A 268 -2.74 -14.36 -0.19
CA ASP A 268 -1.98 -15.20 0.73
C ASP A 268 -2.89 -15.61 1.91
N ASP A 269 -2.47 -16.62 2.67
CA ASP A 269 -3.28 -17.20 3.75
C ASP A 269 -3.56 -16.18 4.87
N GLU A 270 -2.62 -15.28 5.16
CA GLU A 270 -2.82 -14.19 6.11
C GLU A 270 -3.98 -13.27 5.66
N SER A 271 -3.97 -12.87 4.38
CA SER A 271 -5.02 -12.03 3.82
C SER A 271 -6.38 -12.73 3.82
N ILE A 272 -6.41 -14.02 3.50
CA ILE A 272 -7.65 -14.82 3.54
C ILE A 272 -8.19 -14.93 4.96
N ALA A 273 -7.32 -15.22 5.94
CA ALA A 273 -7.72 -15.26 7.34
C ALA A 273 -8.27 -13.90 7.78
N ALA A 274 -7.61 -12.80 7.40
CA ALA A 274 -8.05 -11.45 7.73
C ALA A 274 -9.43 -11.10 7.12
N PHE A 275 -9.69 -11.47 5.87
CA PHE A 275 -11.00 -11.24 5.24
C PHE A 275 -12.11 -12.15 5.79
N ARG A 276 -11.78 -13.37 6.24
CA ARG A 276 -12.75 -14.33 6.77
C ARG A 276 -13.44 -13.90 8.05
N GLU A 277 -12.87 -12.95 8.78
CA GLU A 277 -13.51 -12.27 9.91
C GLU A 277 -14.76 -11.48 9.50
N PHE A 278 -14.83 -11.05 8.24
CA PHE A 278 -15.95 -10.28 7.70
C PHE A 278 -16.83 -11.16 6.81
N ARG A 279 -16.22 -12.09 6.06
CA ARG A 279 -16.92 -12.92 5.07
C ARG A 279 -16.35 -14.33 4.94
N SER A 280 -17.19 -15.33 5.18
CA SER A 280 -16.78 -16.74 5.10
C SER A 280 -16.47 -17.22 3.68
N ASP A 281 -17.03 -16.57 2.65
CA ASP A 281 -16.90 -16.96 1.24
C ASP A 281 -15.65 -16.41 0.53
N CYS A 282 -14.75 -15.76 1.27
CA CYS A 282 -13.49 -15.24 0.72
C CYS A 282 -12.63 -16.37 0.11
N ALA A 283 -12.14 -16.12 -1.11
CA ALA A 283 -11.39 -17.10 -1.88
C ALA A 283 -9.95 -16.65 -2.14
N PHE A 284 -9.05 -17.62 -2.26
CA PHE A 284 -7.67 -17.36 -2.66
C PHE A 284 -7.63 -16.95 -4.14
N ALA A 285 -6.95 -15.84 -4.44
CA ALA A 285 -6.58 -15.46 -5.80
C ALA A 285 -5.10 -15.13 -5.84
N MET A 286 -4.35 -15.78 -6.73
CA MET A 286 -2.90 -15.59 -6.84
C MET A 286 -2.56 -14.13 -7.18
N ASP A 287 -1.38 -13.67 -6.73
CA ASP A 287 -0.83 -12.39 -7.16
C ASP A 287 -0.85 -12.29 -8.71
N PRO A 288 -1.45 -11.23 -9.30
CA PRO A 288 -1.62 -11.13 -10.75
C PRO A 288 -0.29 -11.18 -11.54
N LEU A 289 0.81 -10.64 -10.99
CA LEU A 289 2.11 -10.71 -11.65
C LEU A 289 2.67 -12.13 -11.60
N LEU A 290 2.53 -12.82 -10.46
CA LEU A 290 2.94 -14.22 -10.35
C LEU A 290 2.16 -15.11 -11.32
N PHE A 291 0.83 -14.95 -11.37
CA PHE A 291 -0.02 -15.70 -12.29
C PHE A 291 0.43 -15.54 -13.75
N LYS A 292 0.68 -14.29 -14.17
CA LYS A 292 1.18 -13.97 -15.51
C LYS A 292 2.51 -14.64 -15.82
N VAL A 293 3.46 -14.62 -14.87
CA VAL A 293 4.76 -15.26 -15.03
C VAL A 293 4.61 -16.78 -15.19
N LEU A 294 3.82 -17.42 -14.34
CA LEU A 294 3.60 -18.87 -14.39
C LEU A 294 2.91 -19.31 -15.69
N ALA A 295 1.92 -18.54 -16.17
CA ALA A 295 1.23 -18.82 -17.42
C ALA A 295 2.17 -18.83 -18.65
N ARG A 296 3.25 -18.02 -18.62
CA ARG A 296 4.25 -17.95 -19.70
C ARG A 296 5.27 -19.10 -19.67
N GLN A 297 5.51 -19.70 -18.50
CA GLN A 297 6.57 -20.71 -18.32
C GLN A 297 6.28 -22.04 -19.02
N SER A 298 5.04 -22.30 -19.44
CA SER A 298 4.56 -23.56 -20.04
C SER A 298 5.24 -23.94 -21.37
N SER A 299 6.03 -23.06 -21.99
CA SER A 299 6.37 -23.15 -23.42
C SER A 299 7.86 -23.05 -23.77
N SER A 300 8.77 -22.94 -22.80
CA SER A 300 10.16 -22.65 -23.14
C SER A 300 11.18 -23.41 -22.29
N THR A 301 12.23 -23.88 -22.96
CA THR A 301 13.39 -24.55 -22.35
C THR A 301 14.09 -23.61 -21.35
N PRO A 302 14.58 -24.11 -20.19
CA PRO A 302 15.39 -23.31 -19.29
C PRO A 302 16.67 -22.83 -19.97
N PRO A 303 17.11 -21.58 -19.75
CA PRO A 303 18.36 -21.07 -20.30
C PRO A 303 19.55 -21.85 -19.72
N ILE A 304 20.56 -22.11 -20.55
CA ILE A 304 21.82 -22.69 -20.09
C ILE A 304 22.54 -21.66 -19.21
N LEU A 305 22.74 -22.00 -17.93
CA LEU A 305 23.43 -21.15 -16.96
C LEU A 305 24.95 -21.25 -17.14
N ASN A 306 25.54 -20.31 -17.88
CA ASN A 306 27.00 -20.24 -18.10
C ASN A 306 27.72 -19.21 -17.22
N THR A 307 27.04 -18.54 -16.29
CA THR A 307 27.65 -17.51 -15.45
C THR A 307 27.77 -17.94 -13.98
N ARG A 308 28.74 -17.36 -13.26
CA ARG A 308 28.84 -17.46 -11.78
C ARG A 308 28.10 -16.33 -11.06
N ARG A 309 27.37 -15.48 -11.80
CA ARG A 309 26.79 -14.23 -11.30
C ARG A 309 25.60 -14.48 -10.39
N VAL A 310 25.62 -13.88 -9.21
CA VAL A 310 24.52 -13.83 -8.25
C VAL A 310 23.95 -12.41 -8.23
N ASP A 311 22.65 -12.30 -8.42
CA ASP A 311 21.94 -11.04 -8.34
C ASP A 311 21.21 -10.95 -6.99
N VAL A 312 21.30 -9.80 -6.32
CA VAL A 312 20.72 -9.59 -5.00
C VAL A 312 19.81 -8.38 -5.00
N ILE A 313 18.53 -8.59 -4.66
CA ILE A 313 17.50 -7.55 -4.61
C ILE A 313 17.27 -7.18 -3.15
N LEU A 314 17.70 -5.98 -2.79
CA LEU A 314 17.66 -5.48 -1.42
C LEU A 314 16.46 -4.56 -1.18
N ARG A 315 16.22 -4.28 0.10
CA ARG A 315 15.27 -3.28 0.59
C ARG A 315 15.79 -2.68 1.89
N SER A 316 15.21 -1.59 2.35
CA SER A 316 15.47 -1.10 3.70
C SER A 316 15.16 -2.16 4.76
N PRO A 317 15.99 -2.27 5.81
CA PRO A 317 15.80 -3.25 6.87
C PRO A 317 14.55 -2.93 7.69
N LEU A 318 13.74 -3.96 7.95
CA LEU A 318 12.56 -3.88 8.83
C LEU A 318 12.78 -4.65 10.15
N SER A 319 13.92 -5.31 10.29
CA SER A 319 14.29 -6.10 11.47
C SER A 319 15.81 -6.13 11.66
N ALA A 320 16.25 -6.57 12.84
CA ALA A 320 17.67 -6.80 13.11
C ALA A 320 18.28 -7.90 12.20
N SER A 321 17.48 -8.90 11.80
CA SER A 321 17.91 -9.95 10.86
C SER A 321 18.17 -9.37 9.45
N ASP A 322 17.29 -8.46 8.99
CA ASP A 322 17.48 -7.73 7.73
C ASP A 322 18.78 -6.90 7.78
N GLN A 323 18.95 -6.14 8.86
CA GLN A 323 20.13 -5.29 9.06
C GLN A 323 21.43 -6.11 9.05
N TYR A 324 21.42 -7.26 9.74
CA TYR A 324 22.55 -8.18 9.74
C TYR A 324 22.88 -8.71 8.34
N PHE A 325 21.87 -9.20 7.61
CA PHE A 325 22.05 -9.68 6.24
C PHE A 325 22.69 -8.62 5.35
N ILE A 326 22.11 -7.42 5.34
CA ILE A 326 22.55 -6.31 4.51
C ILE A 326 24.00 -5.92 4.85
N SER A 327 24.33 -5.84 6.14
CA SER A 327 25.68 -5.50 6.60
C SER A 327 26.72 -6.54 6.17
N GLU A 328 26.44 -7.83 6.41
CA GLU A 328 27.37 -8.91 6.04
C GLU A 328 27.50 -9.06 4.52
N PHE A 329 26.38 -8.99 3.80
CA PHE A 329 26.39 -9.08 2.35
C PHE A 329 27.14 -7.90 1.72
N ARG A 330 27.06 -6.70 2.30
CA ARG A 330 27.86 -5.55 1.85
C ARG A 330 29.36 -5.84 1.89
N ASN A 331 29.86 -6.49 2.93
CA ASN A 331 31.27 -6.87 3.02
C ASN A 331 31.64 -7.84 1.89
N ILE A 332 30.82 -8.87 1.67
CA ILE A 332 31.00 -9.83 0.55
C ILE A 332 31.01 -9.09 -0.79
N TYR A 333 30.08 -8.16 -1.00
CA TYR A 333 29.95 -7.39 -2.24
C TYR A 333 31.18 -6.52 -2.51
N LEU A 334 31.73 -5.86 -1.48
CA LEU A 334 32.89 -4.98 -1.61
C LEU A 334 34.20 -5.74 -1.84
N GLU A 335 34.30 -6.97 -1.33
CA GLU A 335 35.48 -7.84 -1.49
C GLU A 335 35.46 -8.67 -2.78
N SER A 336 34.29 -8.78 -3.44
CA SER A 336 34.10 -9.62 -4.62
C SER A 336 34.34 -8.88 -5.95
N ASP A 337 34.62 -9.63 -7.02
CA ASP A 337 34.52 -9.11 -8.38
C ASP A 337 33.06 -8.72 -8.67
N ARG A 338 32.84 -7.47 -9.10
CA ARG A 338 31.50 -6.94 -9.46
C ARG A 338 30.85 -7.69 -10.62
N ASN A 339 31.60 -8.47 -11.39
CA ASN A 339 31.03 -9.38 -12.39
C ASN A 339 30.31 -10.59 -11.74
N ASN A 340 30.64 -10.93 -10.50
CA ASN A 340 30.05 -12.04 -9.77
C ASN A 340 28.83 -11.63 -8.93
N PHE A 341 28.74 -10.37 -8.51
CA PHE A 341 27.59 -9.87 -7.73
C PHE A 341 27.03 -8.57 -8.29
N ARG A 342 25.71 -8.50 -8.42
CA ARG A 342 25.01 -7.23 -8.69
C ARG A 342 23.90 -7.01 -7.67
N VAL A 343 23.67 -5.75 -7.34
CA VAL A 343 22.67 -5.33 -6.36
C VAL A 343 21.60 -4.50 -7.05
N PHE A 344 20.34 -4.82 -6.76
CA PHE A 344 19.18 -4.16 -7.34
C PHE A 344 18.29 -3.56 -6.26
N PHE A 345 17.70 -2.41 -6.60
CA PHE A 345 16.72 -1.70 -5.78
C PHE A 345 15.45 -1.45 -6.59
N LEU A 346 14.31 -1.68 -5.94
CA LEU A 346 12.98 -1.66 -6.57
C LEU A 346 12.11 -0.49 -6.07
N GLN A 347 12.62 0.31 -5.14
CA GLN A 347 11.94 1.49 -4.60
C GLN A 347 12.95 2.63 -4.38
N PRO A 348 13.69 3.05 -5.43
CA PRO A 348 14.83 3.96 -5.28
C PRO A 348 14.44 5.38 -4.84
N ASP A 349 13.19 5.77 -5.05
CA ASP A 349 12.70 7.13 -4.82
C ASP A 349 12.14 7.34 -3.39
N VAL A 350 12.18 6.32 -2.52
CA VAL A 350 11.57 6.37 -1.18
C VAL A 350 12.61 6.25 -0.06
N GLY A 351 12.68 7.30 0.76
CA GLY A 351 13.19 7.30 2.13
C GLY A 351 14.53 6.59 2.34
N GLU A 352 14.50 5.54 3.14
CA GLU A 352 15.68 4.80 3.62
C GLU A 352 16.38 3.98 2.52
N GLU A 353 15.67 3.55 1.48
CA GLU A 353 16.26 2.75 0.41
C GLU A 353 17.27 3.57 -0.39
N LYS A 354 16.99 4.88 -0.53
CA LYS A 354 17.94 5.85 -1.10
C LYS A 354 19.26 5.90 -0.34
N ARG A 355 19.23 5.88 1.00
CA ARG A 355 20.46 5.85 1.82
C ARG A 355 21.20 4.54 1.66
N LEU A 356 20.46 3.45 1.52
CA LEU A 356 21.05 2.12 1.33
C LEU A 356 21.76 2.00 -0.03
N ILE A 357 21.19 2.56 -1.09
CA ILE A 357 21.79 2.61 -2.44
C ILE A 357 23.21 3.19 -2.39
N ASP A 358 23.43 4.28 -1.65
CA ASP A 358 24.74 4.95 -1.53
C ASP A 358 25.82 4.05 -0.90
N THR A 359 25.43 2.98 -0.20
CA THR A 359 26.35 2.03 0.42
C THR A 359 26.81 0.89 -0.49
N PHE A 360 26.21 0.75 -1.68
CA PHE A 360 26.50 -0.27 -2.70
C PHE A 360 26.92 0.38 -4.03
N PRO A 361 28.22 0.65 -4.24
CA PRO A 361 28.70 1.27 -5.47
C PRO A 361 28.36 0.45 -6.72
N GLY A 362 27.65 1.05 -7.68
CA GLY A 362 27.21 0.37 -8.89
C GLY A 362 25.89 -0.39 -8.78
N ALA A 363 25.14 -0.20 -7.68
CA ALA A 363 23.79 -0.74 -7.57
C ALA A 363 22.86 -0.21 -8.67
N ILE A 364 21.92 -1.06 -9.09
CA ILE A 364 21.03 -0.83 -10.21
C ILE A 364 19.61 -0.52 -9.70
N CYS A 365 19.10 0.65 -10.06
CA CYS A 365 17.73 1.06 -9.73
C CYS A 365 16.81 0.70 -10.90
N VAL A 366 15.90 -0.24 -10.69
CA VAL A 366 15.07 -0.79 -11.78
C VAL A 366 13.74 -0.06 -11.90
N ARG A 367 13.29 0.18 -13.13
CA ARG A 367 12.11 1.01 -13.43
C ARG A 367 10.89 0.22 -13.89
N SER A 368 11.05 -1.02 -14.36
CA SER A 368 9.96 -1.94 -14.74
C SER A 368 10.26 -3.39 -14.36
N ILE A 369 9.24 -4.23 -14.19
CA ILE A 369 9.46 -5.68 -13.95
C ILE A 369 10.09 -6.35 -15.18
N SER A 370 9.73 -5.92 -16.39
CA SER A 370 10.34 -6.41 -17.64
C SER A 370 11.84 -6.12 -17.72
N GLU A 371 12.26 -4.91 -17.30
CA GLU A 371 13.68 -4.56 -17.20
C GLU A 371 14.39 -5.46 -16.18
N LEU A 372 13.80 -5.68 -15.00
CA LEU A 372 14.36 -6.58 -13.99
C LEU A 372 14.53 -7.99 -14.55
N GLU A 373 13.49 -8.55 -15.17
CA GLU A 373 13.54 -9.87 -15.81
C GLU A 373 14.68 -9.94 -16.83
N SER A 374 14.81 -8.94 -17.70
CA SER A 374 15.88 -8.88 -18.70
C SER A 374 17.27 -8.82 -18.06
N LEU A 375 17.44 -8.02 -17.00
CA LEU A 375 18.71 -7.90 -16.29
C LEU A 375 19.09 -9.19 -15.59
N LEU A 376 18.14 -9.90 -14.98
CA LEU A 376 18.35 -11.16 -14.26
C LEU A 376 18.74 -12.32 -15.19
N ARG A 377 18.39 -12.28 -16.49
CA ARG A 377 18.70 -13.37 -17.43
C ARG A 377 20.18 -13.74 -17.42
N GLY A 378 20.43 -15.04 -17.32
CA GLY A 378 21.78 -15.62 -17.29
C GLY A 378 22.43 -15.63 -15.91
N SER A 379 21.77 -15.10 -14.87
CA SER A 379 22.27 -15.21 -13.49
C SER A 379 22.15 -16.63 -12.98
N ARG A 380 23.14 -17.05 -12.18
CA ARG A 380 23.15 -18.35 -11.50
C ARG A 380 22.07 -18.43 -10.42
N LEU A 381 21.82 -17.31 -9.75
CA LEU A 381 20.95 -17.22 -8.59
C LEU A 381 20.44 -15.78 -8.44
N CYS A 382 19.19 -15.64 -8.00
CA CYS A 382 18.64 -14.39 -7.50
C CYS A 382 18.29 -14.55 -6.01
N ILE A 383 18.85 -13.70 -5.16
CA ILE A 383 18.48 -13.58 -3.74
C ILE A 383 17.61 -12.34 -3.61
N SER A 384 16.43 -12.43 -3.01
CA SER A 384 15.53 -11.28 -2.92
C SER A 384 14.87 -11.14 -1.55
N MET A 385 14.91 -9.91 -1.04
CA MET A 385 14.13 -9.46 0.12
C MET A 385 12.76 -8.88 -0.27
N ARG A 386 12.40 -8.92 -1.56
CA ARG A 386 11.18 -8.36 -2.15
C ARG A 386 10.41 -9.45 -2.91
N LEU A 387 9.10 -9.57 -2.65
CA LEU A 387 8.22 -10.53 -3.34
C LEU A 387 8.32 -10.41 -4.87
N HIS A 388 8.16 -9.21 -5.41
CA HIS A 388 8.21 -8.99 -6.86
C HIS A 388 9.61 -9.19 -7.46
N GLY A 389 10.65 -9.09 -6.64
CA GLY A 389 12.00 -9.51 -7.05
C GLY A 389 12.08 -11.03 -7.28
N CYS A 390 11.44 -11.82 -6.41
CA CYS A 390 11.31 -13.26 -6.62
C CYS A 390 10.47 -13.57 -7.87
N ILE A 391 9.34 -12.87 -8.06
CA ILE A 391 8.46 -13.05 -9.23
C ILE A 391 9.22 -12.75 -10.54
N ALA A 392 9.98 -11.65 -10.60
CA ALA A 392 10.78 -11.33 -11.77
C ALA A 392 11.88 -12.37 -12.04
N ALA A 393 12.51 -12.90 -11.00
CA ALA A 393 13.50 -13.96 -11.16
C ALA A 393 12.89 -15.27 -11.69
N LEU A 394 11.66 -15.61 -11.29
CA LEU A 394 10.90 -16.70 -11.91
C LEU A 394 10.63 -16.40 -13.39
N GLY A 395 10.22 -15.17 -13.74
CA GLY A 395 10.05 -14.73 -15.13
C GLY A 395 11.32 -14.85 -15.96
N ALA A 396 12.48 -14.56 -15.36
CA ALA A 396 13.80 -14.72 -15.95
C ALA A 396 14.33 -16.16 -15.95
N LYS A 397 13.60 -17.11 -15.33
CA LYS A 397 13.98 -18.52 -15.12
C LYS A 397 15.31 -18.67 -14.38
N VAL A 398 15.50 -17.84 -13.36
CA VAL A 398 16.67 -17.88 -12.48
C VAL A 398 16.27 -18.55 -11.17
N PRO A 399 17.09 -19.48 -10.62
CA PRO A 399 16.86 -20.01 -9.29
C PRO A 399 16.72 -18.88 -8.25
N ILE A 400 15.75 -19.02 -7.34
CA ILE A 400 15.44 -17.97 -6.36
C ILE A 400 15.71 -18.40 -4.92
N VAL A 401 16.19 -17.45 -4.12
CA VAL A 401 16.24 -17.51 -2.66
C VAL A 401 15.49 -16.31 -2.10
N GLY A 402 14.57 -16.57 -1.18
CA GLY A 402 13.69 -15.57 -0.58
C GLY A 402 14.07 -15.28 0.86
N LEU A 403 13.94 -14.02 1.27
CA LEU A 403 14.39 -13.57 2.59
C LEU A 403 13.32 -12.83 3.39
N CYS A 404 13.21 -13.19 4.67
CA CYS A 404 12.74 -12.33 5.76
C CYS A 404 11.31 -11.74 5.68
N GLN A 405 10.49 -12.12 4.71
CA GLN A 405 9.09 -11.67 4.61
C GLN A 405 8.14 -12.85 4.48
N THR A 406 7.11 -12.89 5.33
CA THR A 406 6.07 -13.94 5.32
C THR A 406 5.44 -14.11 3.94
N LYS A 407 5.12 -13.01 3.24
CA LYS A 407 4.57 -13.07 1.87
C LYS A 407 5.48 -13.77 0.84
N ILE A 408 6.81 -13.73 1.04
CA ILE A 408 7.75 -14.46 0.18
C ILE A 408 7.71 -15.95 0.51
N LEU A 409 7.67 -16.30 1.81
CA LEU A 409 7.51 -17.68 2.25
C LEU A 409 6.20 -18.29 1.72
N GLU A 410 5.08 -17.57 1.81
CA GLU A 410 3.79 -18.04 1.29
C GLU A 410 3.84 -18.27 -0.23
N MET A 411 4.45 -17.35 -0.99
CA MET A 411 4.71 -17.56 -2.41
C MET A 411 5.59 -18.79 -2.67
N MET A 412 6.61 -19.04 -1.84
CA MET A 412 7.49 -20.20 -2.01
C MET A 412 6.80 -21.53 -1.67
N LYS A 413 5.90 -21.55 -0.68
CA LYS A 413 5.04 -22.71 -0.37
C LYS A 413 4.11 -23.02 -1.55
N ILE A 414 3.50 -21.99 -2.13
CA ILE A 414 2.70 -22.06 -3.36
C ILE A 414 3.48 -22.75 -4.50
N LEU A 415 4.78 -22.50 -4.59
CA LEU A 415 5.68 -23.04 -5.60
C LEU A 415 6.43 -24.31 -5.17
N LYS A 416 6.16 -24.86 -3.97
CA LYS A 416 6.83 -26.04 -3.39
C LYS A 416 8.36 -25.93 -3.31
N ILE A 417 8.85 -24.72 -3.05
CA ILE A 417 10.27 -24.37 -2.91
C ILE A 417 10.54 -23.63 -1.59
N GLU A 418 9.76 -23.91 -0.54
CA GLU A 418 9.90 -23.29 0.77
C GLU A 418 11.29 -23.49 1.40
N ASN A 419 12.02 -24.53 1.00
CA ASN A 419 13.42 -24.75 1.41
C ASN A 419 14.38 -23.68 0.86
N ASN A 420 13.96 -22.87 -0.10
CA ASN A 420 14.71 -21.73 -0.62
C ASN A 420 14.41 -20.43 0.14
N PHE A 421 13.59 -20.48 1.19
CA PHE A 421 13.31 -19.35 2.07
C PHE A 421 14.21 -19.38 3.31
N PHE A 422 14.74 -18.22 3.70
CA PHE A 422 15.46 -18.06 4.94
C PHE A 422 14.84 -16.94 5.79
N GLU A 423 14.33 -17.32 6.96
CA GLU A 423 13.89 -16.38 7.99
C GLU A 423 15.10 -15.73 8.68
N ASP A 424 16.08 -16.56 9.03
CA ASP A 424 17.40 -16.18 9.51
C ASP A 424 18.40 -16.23 8.36
N SER A 425 19.03 -15.10 8.07
CA SER A 425 19.96 -14.94 6.95
C SER A 425 21.37 -15.50 7.22
N ARG A 426 21.71 -15.86 8.46
CA ARG A 426 23.04 -16.37 8.84
C ARG A 426 23.50 -17.60 8.03
N PRO A 427 22.67 -18.65 7.82
CA PRO A 427 23.06 -19.80 7.01
C PRO A 427 23.30 -19.44 5.54
N LEU A 428 22.55 -18.47 5.01
CA LEU A 428 22.73 -17.99 3.64
C LEU A 428 24.05 -17.23 3.49
N ILE A 429 24.41 -16.37 4.46
CA ILE A 429 25.71 -15.68 4.47
C ILE A 429 26.87 -16.69 4.51
N HIS A 430 26.75 -17.75 5.31
CA HIS A 430 27.74 -18.82 5.33
C HIS A 430 27.88 -19.51 3.97
N SER A 431 26.74 -19.85 3.34
CA SER A 431 26.70 -20.49 2.02
C SER A 431 27.30 -19.59 0.92
N LEU A 432 27.03 -18.27 0.97
CA LEU A 432 27.60 -17.28 0.06
C LEU A 432 29.13 -17.20 0.17
N LYS A 433 29.67 -17.20 1.39
CA LYS A 433 31.13 -17.19 1.63
C LYS A 433 31.80 -18.45 1.06
N ASN A 434 31.12 -19.59 1.13
CA ASN A 434 31.66 -20.90 0.70
C ASN A 434 31.32 -21.28 -0.76
N HIS A 435 30.49 -20.50 -1.46
CA HIS A 435 30.00 -20.80 -2.82
C HIS A 435 29.21 -22.13 -2.95
N GLU A 436 28.59 -22.59 -1.86
CA GLU A 436 27.83 -23.84 -1.83
C GLU A 436 26.34 -23.56 -1.99
N PHE A 437 25.74 -24.03 -3.08
CA PHE A 437 24.30 -23.86 -3.33
C PHE A 437 23.68 -25.15 -3.89
N HIS A 438 22.65 -25.64 -3.20
CA HIS A 438 21.84 -26.76 -3.66
C HIS A 438 20.40 -26.27 -3.83
N PHE A 439 19.84 -26.40 -5.03
CA PHE A 439 18.48 -25.97 -5.35
C PHE A 439 17.65 -27.13 -5.82
N ARG A 440 16.37 -27.13 -5.43
CA ARG A 440 15.36 -28.00 -6.04
C ARG A 440 14.81 -27.34 -7.31
N ASP A 441 14.47 -28.19 -8.28
CA ASP A 441 13.75 -27.76 -9.46
C ASP A 441 12.38 -27.18 -9.10
N LEU A 442 11.98 -26.15 -9.84
CA LEU A 442 10.66 -25.54 -9.70
C LEU A 442 9.58 -26.56 -10.05
N SER A 443 8.67 -26.85 -9.12
CA SER A 443 7.46 -27.64 -9.38
C SER A 443 6.23 -26.81 -9.02
N VAL A 444 5.54 -26.29 -10.03
CA VAL A 444 4.29 -25.57 -9.81
C VAL A 444 3.20 -26.56 -9.39
N ASP A 445 2.49 -26.26 -8.31
CA ASP A 445 1.34 -27.06 -7.91
C ASP A 445 0.19 -26.91 -8.93
N LYS A 446 -0.14 -28.02 -9.61
CA LYS A 446 -1.21 -28.06 -10.62
C LYS A 446 -2.58 -27.75 -10.02
N GLU A 447 -2.85 -28.18 -8.78
CA GLU A 447 -4.13 -27.92 -8.12
C GLU A 447 -4.26 -26.43 -7.79
N LEU A 448 -3.18 -25.81 -7.33
CA LEU A 448 -3.16 -24.38 -7.07
C LEU A 448 -3.33 -23.56 -8.34
N MET A 449 -2.68 -23.94 -9.44
CA MET A 449 -2.89 -23.28 -10.74
C MET A 449 -4.33 -23.40 -11.20
N ALA A 450 -4.97 -24.57 -11.02
CA ALA A 450 -6.39 -24.73 -11.31
C ALA A 450 -7.26 -23.80 -10.45
N ARG A 451 -6.96 -23.67 -9.15
CA ARG A 451 -7.66 -22.73 -8.25
C ARG A 451 -7.48 -21.27 -8.68
N ALA A 452 -6.28 -20.88 -9.10
CA ALA A 452 -6.00 -19.53 -9.57
C ALA A 452 -6.72 -19.23 -10.89
N ILE A 453 -6.73 -20.18 -11.83
CA ILE A 453 -7.50 -20.09 -13.09
C ILE A 453 -8.98 -19.93 -12.77
N HIS A 454 -9.54 -20.77 -11.89
CA HIS A 454 -10.94 -20.70 -11.50
C HIS A 454 -11.31 -19.36 -10.85
N ALA A 455 -10.44 -18.82 -9.99
CA ALA A 455 -10.64 -17.49 -9.45
C ALA A 455 -10.71 -16.44 -10.57
N ASN A 456 -9.76 -16.44 -11.50
CA ASN A 456 -9.72 -15.50 -12.62
C ASN A 456 -10.97 -15.60 -13.50
N GLU A 457 -11.42 -16.82 -13.81
CA GLU A 457 -12.67 -17.08 -14.54
C GLU A 457 -13.85 -16.44 -13.81
N ARG A 458 -13.95 -16.63 -12.48
CA ARG A 458 -15.00 -16.04 -11.65
C ARG A 458 -14.98 -14.51 -11.66
N LEU A 459 -13.80 -13.88 -11.65
CA LEU A 459 -13.69 -12.42 -11.81
C LEU A 459 -14.24 -11.98 -13.16
N VAL A 460 -13.83 -12.65 -14.24
CA VAL A 460 -14.26 -12.35 -15.60
C VAL A 460 -15.77 -12.50 -15.76
N GLU A 461 -16.36 -13.55 -15.20
CA GLU A 461 -17.81 -13.78 -15.19
C GLU A 461 -18.55 -12.64 -14.49
N VAL A 462 -18.09 -12.23 -13.31
CA VAL A 462 -18.68 -11.11 -12.57
C VAL A 462 -18.55 -9.81 -13.36
N VAL A 463 -17.37 -9.51 -13.90
CA VAL A 463 -17.17 -8.30 -14.69
C VAL A 463 -18.10 -8.31 -15.92
N LYS A 464 -18.19 -9.43 -16.65
CA LYS A 464 -19.12 -9.57 -17.78
C LYS A 464 -20.58 -9.34 -17.37
N HIS A 465 -21.02 -9.91 -16.25
CA HIS A 465 -22.39 -9.77 -15.75
C HIS A 465 -22.79 -8.30 -15.52
N TYR A 466 -21.88 -7.46 -15.01
CA TYR A 466 -22.20 -6.07 -14.67
C TYR A 466 -21.99 -5.07 -15.81
N ILE A 467 -21.36 -5.48 -16.91
CA ILE A 467 -21.09 -4.60 -18.05
C ILE A 467 -21.96 -4.94 -19.28
N THR A 468 -22.70 -6.04 -19.27
CA THR A 468 -23.70 -6.40 -20.29
C THR A 468 -25.09 -5.95 -19.87
#